data_AF-A0A962Z296-F1
#
_entry.id   AF-A0A962Z296-F1
#
_cell.length_a   1.000
_cell.length_b   1.000
_cell.length_c   1.000
_cell.angle_alpha   90.00
_cell.angle_beta   90.00
_cell.angle_gamma   90.00
#
_symmetry.space_group_name_H-M   'P 1'
#
loop_
_entity.id
_entity.type
_entity.pdbx_description
1 polymer ?
#
loop_
_entity_poly.entity_id
_entity_poly.type
_entity_poly.pdbx_seq_one_letter_code
_entity_poly.pdbx_strand_id
1 'polypeptide(L)' 'MRWLGNFKSNPQVHVVHGEPEVKQDFRNTIESQLKLQASVPAPGEIFELGPVNTNPMGSVAPE' A
#
# COMPACT_ATOMS: atom_id res chain seq x y z
N MET A 1 10.39 2.78 -11.35
CA MET A 1 9.97 3.75 -10.32
C MET A 1 9.61 5.15 -10.81
N ARG A 2 10.10 5.64 -11.96
CA ARG A 2 9.90 7.03 -12.41
C ARG A 2 8.45 7.53 -12.39
N TRP A 3 7.49 6.72 -12.83
CA TRP A 3 6.07 7.12 -12.83
C TRP A 3 5.51 7.32 -11.42
N LEU A 4 5.64 6.31 -10.55
CA LEU A 4 5.12 6.37 -9.18
C LEU A 4 5.88 7.38 -8.30
N GLY A 5 7.18 7.58 -8.53
CA GLY A 5 7.99 8.57 -7.80
C GLY A 5 7.71 10.03 -8.17
N ASN A 6 6.94 10.30 -9.22
CA ASN A 6 6.60 11.67 -9.62
C ASN A 6 5.38 12.23 -8.87
N PHE A 7 4.64 11.39 -8.15
CA PHE A 7 3.52 11.86 -7.32
C PHE A 7 4.05 12.77 -6.21
N LYS A 8 3.35 13.88 -5.97
CA LYS A 8 3.69 14.85 -4.92
C LYS A 8 2.99 14.56 -3.59
N SER A 9 1.96 13.71 -3.61
CA SER A 9 1.30 13.17 -2.43
C SER A 9 1.96 11.89 -1.94
N ASN A 10 1.51 11.37 -0.81
CA ASN A 10 1.92 10.08 -0.25
C ASN A 10 0.79 9.04 -0.42
N PRO A 11 0.54 8.50 -1.63
CA PRO A 11 -0.56 7.59 -1.86
C PRO A 11 -0.34 6.22 -1.22
N GLN A 12 -1.43 5.58 -0.81
CA GLN A 12 -1.46 4.14 -0.55
C GLN A 12 -1.58 3.39 -1.88
N VAL A 13 -0.77 2.35 -2.07
CA VAL A 13 -0.65 1.62 -3.34
C VAL A 13 -1.10 0.17 -3.18
N HIS A 14 -1.90 -0.33 -4.12
CA HIS A 14 -2.33 -1.73 -4.16
C HIS A 14 -1.89 -2.36 -5.49
N VAL A 15 -1.09 -3.43 -5.42
CA VAL A 15 -0.54 -4.13 -6.59
C VAL A 15 -1.41 -5.34 -6.89
N VAL A 16 -2.24 -5.23 -7.92
CA VAL A 16 -3.30 -6.22 -8.21
C VAL A 16 -2.98 -7.17 -9.37
N HIS A 17 -2.11 -6.77 -10.31
CA HIS A 17 -1.80 -7.56 -11.51
C HIS A 17 -0.33 -8.01 -11.53
N GLY A 18 -0.10 -9.20 -12.10
CA GLY A 18 1.20 -9.85 -12.21
C GLY A 18 1.24 -11.22 -11.52
N GLU A 19 2.28 -12.00 -11.84
CA GLU A 19 2.61 -13.25 -11.14
C GLU A 19 2.79 -12.97 -9.63
N PRO A 20 2.44 -13.93 -8.74
CA PRO A 20 2.49 -13.71 -7.29
C PRO A 20 3.83 -13.18 -6.78
N GLU A 21 4.94 -13.80 -7.21
CA GLU A 21 6.30 -13.42 -6.81
C GLU A 21 6.65 -12.02 -7.31
N VAL A 22 6.29 -11.71 -8.56
CA VAL A 22 6.54 -10.40 -9.18
C VAL A 22 5.77 -9.28 -8.47
N LYS A 23 4.51 -9.54 -8.07
CA LYS A 23 3.71 -8.58 -7.29
C LYS A 23 4.35 -8.30 -5.94
N GLN A 24 4.82 -9.34 -5.26
CA GLN A 24 5.45 -9.21 -3.95
C GLN A 24 6.76 -8.42 -4.03
N ASP A 25 7.61 -8.74 -5.02
CA ASP A 25 8.87 -8.03 -5.25
C ASP A 25 8.64 -6.56 -5.60
N PHE A 26 7.62 -6.28 -6.41
CA PHE A 26 7.29 -4.91 -6.76
C PHE A 26 6.76 -4.12 -5.55
N ARG A 27 5.89 -4.72 -4.73
CA ARG A 27 5.43 -4.13 -3.46
C ARG A 27 6.62 -3.79 -2.55
N ASN A 28 7.56 -4.72 -2.39
CA ASN A 28 8.76 -4.52 -1.57
C ASN A 28 9.66 -3.41 -2.14
N THR A 29 9.76 -3.33 -3.47
CA THR A 29 10.51 -2.27 -4.16
C THR A 29 9.87 -0.89 -3.94
N ILE A 30 8.54 -0.81 -3.93
CA ILE A 30 7.80 0.44 -3.64
C ILE A 30 8.09 0.91 -2.22
N GLU A 31 7.94 0.04 -1.23
CA GLU A 31 8.18 0.39 0.17
C GLU A 31 9.65 0.75 0.43
N SER A 32 10.59 -0.02 -0.11
CA SER A 32 12.01 0.20 0.13
C SER A 32 12.54 1.47 -0.53
N GLN A 33 12.20 1.73 -1.79
CA GLN A 33 12.79 2.83 -2.57
C GLN A 33 11.99 4.13 -2.46
N LEU A 34 10.65 4.06 -2.47
CA LEU A 34 9.80 5.25 -2.49
C LEU A 34 9.19 5.57 -1.12
N LYS A 35 9.34 4.68 -0.14
CA LYS A 35 8.78 4.83 1.22
C LYS A 35 7.26 5.02 1.25
N LEU A 36 6.57 4.61 0.18
CA LEU A 36 5.11 4.58 0.08
C LEU A 36 4.56 3.32 0.73
N GLN A 37 3.34 3.38 1.28
CA GLN A 37 2.64 2.19 1.76
C GLN A 37 2.14 1.36 0.56
N ALA A 38 2.49 0.08 0.51
CA ALA A 38 2.08 -0.80 -0.59
C ALA A 38 1.60 -2.18 -0.11
N SER A 39 0.58 -2.71 -0.76
CA SER A 39 0.01 -4.03 -0.48
C SER A 39 -0.23 -4.84 -1.74
N VAL A 40 -0.32 -6.16 -1.60
CA VAL A 40 -0.76 -7.09 -2.65
C VAL A 40 -2.08 -7.73 -2.17
N PRO A 41 -3.24 -7.22 -2.64
CA PRO A 41 -4.52 -7.77 -2.24
C PRO A 41 -4.71 -9.25 -2.58
N ALA A 42 -5.40 -9.96 -1.70
CA ALA A 42 -5.94 -11.28 -2.01
C ALA A 42 -7.15 -11.17 -2.96
N PRO A 43 -7.42 -12.19 -3.79
CA PRO A 43 -8.63 -12.22 -4.61
C PRO A 43 -9.90 -12.09 -3.74
N GLY A 44 -10.76 -11.13 -4.07
CA GLY A 44 -12.01 -10.88 -3.34
C GLY A 44 -11.86 -10.02 -2.08
N GLU A 45 -10.64 -9.57 -1.74
CA GLU A 45 -10.41 -8.63 -0.64
C GLU A 45 -10.99 -7.25 -0.97
N ILE A 46 -11.69 -6.65 -0.01
CA ILE A 46 -12.39 -5.38 -0.16
C ILE A 46 -11.63 -4.29 0.59
N PHE A 47 -11.42 -3.15 -0.07
CA PHE A 47 -10.77 -1.99 0.52
C PHE A 47 -11.71 -0.78 0.49
N GLU A 48 -11.73 -0.04 1.59
CA GLU A 48 -12.36 1.27 1.63
C GLU A 48 -11.38 2.32 1.11
N LEU A 49 -11.77 3.04 0.06
CA LEU A 49 -10.98 4.13 -0.49
C LEU A 49 -11.42 5.44 0.16
N GLY A 50 -10.85 5.74 1.34
CA GLY A 50 -11.14 6.93 2.12
C GLY A 50 -10.02 8.00 2.07
N PRO A 51 -10.26 9.22 2.60
CA PRO A 51 -9.19 10.17 2.85
C PRO A 51 -8.21 9.59 3.88
N VAL A 52 -6.90 9.64 3.59
CA VAL A 52 -5.84 9.19 4.52
C VAL A 52 -6.02 9.89 5.87
N ASN A 53 -6.33 9.12 6.90
CA ASN A 53 -6.24 9.56 8.29
C ASN A 53 -4.93 9.00 8.84
N THR A 54 -3.91 9.86 8.96
CA THR A 54 -2.65 9.50 9.60
C THR A 54 -2.87 9.39 11.09
N ASN A 55 -3.15 8.20 11.61
CA ASN A 55 -2.87 7.93 13.02
C ASN A 55 -2.37 6.50 13.22
N PRO A 56 -1.11 6.30 13.65
CA PRO A 56 -0.59 4.99 14.01
C PRO A 56 -0.84 4.77 15.50
N MET A 57 -1.88 4.03 15.87
CA MET A 57 -1.92 3.16 17.05
C MET A 57 -3.31 2.59 17.25
N GLY A 58 -3.43 1.27 17.09
CA GLY A 58 -4.48 0.53 17.77
C GLY A 58 -4.21 0.60 19.28
N SER A 59 -4.74 1.63 19.94
CA SER A 59 -5.09 1.52 21.35
C SER A 59 -6.44 0.82 21.41
N VAL A 60 -6.39 -0.48 21.69
CA VAL A 60 -7.53 -1.17 22.30
C VAL A 60 -7.80 -0.52 23.66
N ALA A 61 -9.03 -0.10 23.92
CA ALA A 61 -9.53 0.22 25.24
C ALA A 61 -10.88 -0.49 25.45
N PRO A 62 -11.18 -0.96 26.67
CA PRO A 62 -12.11 -2.07 26.92
C PRO A 62 -13.56 -1.59 27.14
N GLU A 63 -14.51 -2.53 27.06
CA GLU A 63 -15.82 -2.43 27.74
C GLU A 63 -15.70 -2.69 29.24
#